data_AF-B4ETQ3-F1
#
_entry.id   AF-B4ETQ3-F1
#
_cell.length_a   1.000
_cell.length_b   1.000
_cell.length_c   1.000
_cell.angle_alpha   90.00
_cell.angle_beta   90.00
_cell.angle_gamma   90.00
#
_symmetry.space_group_name_H-M   'P 1'
#
loop_
_entity.id
_entity.type
_entity.pdbx_description
1 polymer ?
#
loop_
_entity_poly.entity_id
_entity_poly.type
_entity_poly.pdbx_seq_one_letter_code
_entity_poly.pdbx_strand_id
1 'polypeptide(L)'
;MKYRMNEIKIKCDEILLVNMWYNLDESFFWPIMELIDLDDDSLIKIYSTIEEKYLKILYHETVIVPVVESTQCEKFVDYIKSASNSKSNFIDDILVNDLESALFINYEDPNSPTKIKYFSRVYSKLKKIIKNDQDKPWDEKRVKEILNQIVIISSENKSEYFNYIQVYWLSIYFNQYRKFSSDMNSIELYKKKLSDIFPCARL
;
A
#
# COMPACT_ATOMS: atom_id res chain seq x y z
N MET A 1 -19.31 3.52 -2.76
CA MET A 1 -18.85 4.29 -1.58
C MET A 1 -19.54 3.89 -0.27
N LYS A 2 -20.88 3.94 -0.15
CA LYS A 2 -21.58 3.61 1.12
C LYS A 2 -21.27 2.20 1.67
N TYR A 3 -21.30 1.19 0.80
CA TYR A 3 -20.97 -0.20 1.16
C TYR A 3 -19.53 -0.33 1.68
N ARG A 4 -18.55 0.20 0.94
CA ARG A 4 -17.14 0.20 1.33
C ARG A 4 -16.89 0.95 2.64
N MET A 5 -17.54 2.09 2.85
CA MET A 5 -17.47 2.81 4.12
C MET A 5 -17.93 1.93 5.29
N ASN A 6 -18.98 1.14 5.10
CA ASN A 6 -19.44 0.20 6.10
C ASN A 6 -18.41 -0.92 6.36
N GLU A 7 -17.77 -1.46 5.33
CA GLU A 7 -16.71 -2.47 5.48
C GLU A 7 -15.49 -1.90 6.22
N ILE A 8 -15.08 -0.67 5.92
CA ILE A 8 -14.02 0.04 6.64
C ILE A 8 -14.34 0.11 8.13
N LYS A 9 -15.56 0.52 8.49
CA LYS A 9 -15.99 0.61 9.89
C LYS A 9 -15.94 -0.75 10.58
N ILE A 10 -16.44 -1.80 9.94
CA ILE A 10 -16.40 -3.18 10.46
C ILE A 10 -14.96 -3.60 10.73
N LYS A 11 -14.03 -3.38 9.79
CA LYS A 11 -12.62 -3.72 9.97
C LYS A 11 -11.94 -2.91 11.05
N CYS A 12 -12.26 -1.63 11.17
CA CYS A 12 -11.74 -0.83 12.26
C CYS A 12 -12.29 -1.29 13.63
N ASP A 13 -13.58 -1.63 13.73
CA ASP A 13 -14.14 -2.18 14.98
C ASP A 13 -13.46 -3.52 15.34
N GLU A 14 -13.22 -4.41 14.38
CA GLU A 14 -12.45 -5.66 14.58
C GLU A 14 -11.03 -5.38 15.16
N ILE A 15 -10.32 -4.37 14.63
CA ILE A 15 -9.00 -3.94 15.10
C ILE A 15 -9.08 -3.39 16.52
N LEU A 16 -10.06 -2.53 16.82
CA LEU A 16 -10.22 -1.89 18.12
C LEU A 16 -10.53 -2.89 19.26
N LEU A 17 -11.05 -4.09 18.94
CA LEU A 17 -11.26 -5.16 19.91
C LEU A 17 -9.96 -5.81 20.40
N VAL A 18 -8.84 -5.60 19.70
CA VAL A 18 -7.55 -6.18 20.06
C VAL A 18 -6.77 -5.21 20.94
N ASN A 19 -6.45 -5.65 22.16
CA ASN A 19 -5.61 -4.88 23.07
C ASN A 19 -4.22 -4.63 22.45
N MET A 20 -3.73 -3.40 22.59
CA MET A 20 -2.43 -2.98 22.03
C MET A 20 -2.31 -3.20 20.51
N TRP A 21 -3.43 -3.07 19.78
CA TRP A 21 -3.46 -3.24 18.32
C TRP A 21 -2.40 -2.40 17.58
N TYR A 22 -2.01 -1.24 18.13
CA TYR A 22 -1.01 -0.34 17.56
C TYR A 22 0.42 -0.93 17.54
N ASN A 23 0.67 -2.00 18.29
CA ASN A 23 1.96 -2.72 18.27
C ASN A 23 1.97 -3.92 17.31
N LEU A 24 0.87 -4.18 16.60
CA LEU A 24 0.77 -5.33 15.71
C LEU A 24 1.50 -5.08 14.39
N ASP A 25 1.89 -6.18 13.74
CA ASP A 25 2.55 -6.12 12.44
C ASP A 25 1.63 -5.54 11.36
N GLU A 26 2.23 -4.94 10.33
CA GLU A 26 1.56 -4.38 9.16
C GLU A 26 0.51 -5.33 8.56
N SER A 27 0.79 -6.64 8.54
CA SER A 27 -0.13 -7.66 8.01
C SER A 27 -1.50 -7.70 8.69
N PHE A 28 -1.57 -7.27 9.95
CA PHE A 28 -2.85 -7.13 10.67
C PHE A 28 -3.73 -6.04 10.05
N PHE A 29 -3.12 -5.03 9.44
CA PHE A 29 -3.81 -3.87 8.87
C PHE A 29 -4.08 -4.00 7.37
N TRP A 30 -3.55 -5.01 6.67
CA TRP A 30 -3.80 -5.19 5.24
C TRP A 30 -5.27 -5.11 4.84
N PRO A 31 -6.24 -5.73 5.55
CA PRO A 31 -7.64 -5.65 5.16
C PRO A 31 -8.18 -4.21 5.11
N ILE A 32 -7.70 -3.31 5.97
CA ILE A 32 -8.11 -1.91 5.92
C ILE A 32 -7.38 -1.15 4.81
N MET A 33 -6.08 -1.42 4.62
CA MET A 33 -5.27 -0.81 3.56
C MET A 33 -5.86 -1.11 2.17
N GLU A 34 -6.33 -2.34 1.92
CA GLU A 34 -7.00 -2.71 0.66
C GLU A 34 -8.28 -1.92 0.38
N LEU A 35 -9.03 -1.61 1.44
CA LEU A 35 -10.29 -0.89 1.32
C LEU A 35 -10.05 0.60 1.02
N ILE A 36 -8.96 1.18 1.53
CA ILE A 36 -8.69 2.62 1.39
C ILE A 36 -7.71 2.95 0.26
N ASP A 37 -6.99 1.97 -0.29
CA ASP A 37 -6.10 2.15 -1.45
C ASP A 37 -6.88 2.46 -2.74
N LEU A 38 -7.22 3.73 -2.90
CA LEU A 38 -8.15 4.27 -3.88
C LEU A 38 -7.61 5.54 -4.54
N ASP A 39 -8.36 6.08 -5.49
CA ASP A 39 -8.11 7.40 -6.07
C ASP A 39 -8.24 8.55 -5.05
N ASP A 40 -7.66 9.70 -5.40
CA ASP A 40 -7.58 10.92 -4.59
C ASP A 40 -8.91 11.30 -3.92
N ASP A 41 -9.96 11.45 -4.72
CA ASP A 41 -11.26 11.97 -4.27
C ASP A 41 -11.94 10.98 -3.32
N SER A 42 -11.82 9.69 -3.62
CA SER A 42 -12.32 8.62 -2.77
C SER A 42 -11.62 8.58 -1.42
N LEU A 43 -10.29 8.73 -1.40
CA LEU A 43 -9.49 8.69 -0.17
C LEU A 43 -9.78 9.89 0.74
N ILE A 44 -9.77 11.11 0.18
CA ILE A 44 -10.13 12.33 0.91
C ILE A 44 -11.56 12.22 1.47
N LYS A 45 -12.50 11.69 0.68
CA LYS A 45 -13.88 11.48 1.14
C LYS A 45 -13.95 10.52 2.33
N ILE A 46 -13.14 9.46 2.37
CA ILE A 46 -13.10 8.54 3.51
C ILE A 46 -12.66 9.29 4.78
N TYR A 47 -11.52 9.97 4.73
CA TYR A 47 -10.93 10.63 5.91
C TYR A 47 -11.71 11.87 6.39
N SER A 48 -12.46 12.52 5.50
CA SER A 48 -13.32 13.66 5.86
C SER A 48 -14.68 13.27 6.44
N THR A 49 -15.15 12.04 6.20
CA THR A 49 -16.52 11.63 6.59
C THR A 49 -16.58 10.52 7.62
N ILE A 50 -15.49 9.77 7.81
CA ILE A 50 -15.46 8.69 8.79
C ILE A 50 -15.45 9.23 10.23
N GLU A 51 -16.05 8.47 11.14
CA GLU A 51 -16.09 8.81 12.57
C GLU A 51 -14.67 8.87 13.16
N GLU A 52 -14.48 9.82 14.08
CA GLU A 52 -13.18 10.13 14.67
C GLU A 52 -12.51 8.92 15.34
N LYS A 53 -13.28 8.03 15.98
CA LYS A 53 -12.76 6.81 16.61
C LYS A 53 -11.99 5.91 15.62
N TYR A 54 -12.34 5.93 14.34
CA TYR A 54 -11.69 5.13 13.31
C TYR A 54 -10.49 5.84 12.69
N LEU A 55 -10.43 7.18 12.77
CA LEU A 55 -9.28 7.96 12.31
C LEU A 55 -8.00 7.57 13.04
N LYS A 56 -8.08 7.14 14.31
CA LYS A 56 -6.93 6.61 15.05
C LYS A 56 -6.24 5.43 14.34
N ILE A 57 -7.02 4.55 13.71
CA ILE A 57 -6.48 3.43 12.93
C ILE A 57 -6.02 3.91 11.57
N LEU A 58 -6.84 4.73 10.90
CA LEU A 58 -6.52 5.18 9.55
C LEU A 58 -5.25 6.03 9.50
N TYR A 59 -5.00 6.90 10.48
CA TYR A 59 -3.78 7.70 10.60
C TYR A 59 -2.58 6.95 11.21
N HIS A 60 -2.75 5.69 11.62
CA HIS A 60 -1.63 4.92 12.13
C HIS A 60 -0.58 4.73 11.02
N GLU A 61 0.71 4.94 11.33
CA GLU A 61 1.79 4.96 10.34
C GLU A 61 1.83 3.70 9.45
N THR A 62 1.57 2.53 10.05
CA THR A 62 1.51 1.23 9.36
C THR A 62 0.36 1.11 8.35
N VAL A 63 -0.62 2.01 8.42
CA VAL A 63 -1.77 2.08 7.50
C VAL A 63 -1.57 3.17 6.48
N ILE A 64 -1.28 4.40 6.92
CA ILE A 64 -1.38 5.57 6.05
C ILE A 64 -0.15 5.77 5.17
N VAL A 65 1.05 5.50 5.67
CA VAL A 65 2.29 5.67 4.89
C VAL A 65 2.27 4.76 3.66
N PRO A 66 2.01 3.43 3.77
CA PRO A 66 2.02 2.57 2.59
C PRO A 66 0.87 2.89 1.62
N VAL A 67 -0.25 3.41 2.13
CA VAL A 67 -1.36 3.87 1.27
C VAL A 67 -0.96 5.13 0.50
N VAL A 68 -0.27 6.08 1.10
CA VAL A 68 0.27 7.25 0.38
C VAL A 68 1.33 6.82 -0.62
N GLU A 69 2.28 5.97 -0.24
CA GLU A 69 3.28 5.42 -1.17
C GLU A 69 2.63 4.69 -2.35
N SER A 70 1.53 3.98 -2.10
CA SER A 70 0.88 3.20 -3.15
C SER A 70 -0.02 4.04 -4.06
N THR A 71 -0.69 5.05 -3.52
CA THR A 71 -1.60 5.92 -4.27
C THR A 71 -0.86 7.06 -4.96
N GLN A 72 0.29 7.49 -4.42
CA GLN A 72 1.04 8.65 -4.86
C GLN A 72 0.15 9.91 -4.92
N CYS A 73 -0.78 10.03 -3.98
CA CYS A 73 -1.81 11.06 -3.97
C CYS A 73 -1.35 12.34 -3.28
N GLU A 74 -0.78 13.27 -4.04
CA GLU A 74 -0.34 14.59 -3.52
C GLU A 74 -1.50 15.36 -2.85
N LYS A 75 -2.68 15.38 -3.47
CA LYS A 75 -3.86 16.07 -2.95
C LYS A 75 -4.31 15.54 -1.59
N PHE A 76 -4.14 14.25 -1.34
CA PHE A 76 -4.50 13.65 -0.07
C PHE A 76 -3.50 14.04 1.02
N VAL A 77 -2.21 14.12 0.71
CA VAL A 77 -1.18 14.64 1.63
C VAL A 77 -1.46 16.10 1.96
N ASP A 78 -1.77 16.93 0.97
CA ASP A 78 -2.18 18.33 1.19
C ASP A 78 -3.42 18.45 2.06
N TYR A 79 -4.42 17.57 1.85
CA TYR A 79 -5.61 17.51 2.70
C TYR A 79 -5.24 17.22 4.16
N ILE A 80 -4.38 16.23 4.41
CA ILE A 80 -3.94 15.88 5.77
C ILE A 80 -3.20 17.04 6.43
N LYS A 81 -2.26 17.65 5.69
CA LYS A 81 -1.50 18.82 6.14
C LYS A 81 -2.43 19.98 6.50
N SER A 82 -3.47 20.23 5.71
CA SER A 82 -4.46 21.26 6.04
C SER A 82 -5.32 20.90 7.27
N ALA A 83 -5.56 19.60 7.48
CA ALA A 83 -6.38 19.09 8.57
C ALA A 83 -5.63 19.05 9.91
N SER A 84 -4.29 19.08 9.93
CA SER A 84 -3.46 18.97 11.14
C SER A 84 -3.85 19.98 12.22
N ASN A 85 -4.20 21.21 11.82
CA ASN A 85 -4.67 22.25 12.74
C ASN A 85 -5.96 21.88 13.50
N SER A 86 -6.85 21.11 12.85
CA SER A 86 -8.15 20.72 13.40
C SER A 86 -8.17 19.32 14.02
N LYS A 87 -7.16 18.48 13.70
CA LYS A 87 -7.06 17.07 14.08
C LYS A 87 -5.71 16.76 14.74
N SER A 88 -5.18 17.68 15.54
CA SER A 88 -3.87 17.56 16.18
C SER A 88 -3.73 16.35 17.11
N ASN A 89 -4.85 15.76 17.55
CA ASN A 89 -4.87 14.51 18.32
C ASN A 89 -4.44 13.27 17.50
N PHE A 90 -4.42 13.37 16.16
CA PHE A 90 -4.07 12.26 15.26
C PHE A 90 -2.96 12.59 14.28
N ILE A 91 -2.74 13.87 14.00
CA ILE A 91 -1.82 14.35 12.97
C ILE A 91 -0.82 15.28 13.66
N ASP A 92 0.41 14.80 13.82
CA ASP A 92 1.55 15.59 14.24
C ASP A 92 2.46 15.93 13.04
N ASP A 93 3.46 16.77 13.29
CA ASP A 93 4.40 17.20 12.25
C ASP A 93 5.26 16.02 11.75
N ILE A 94 5.49 15.00 12.58
CA ILE A 94 6.26 13.80 12.20
C ILE A 94 5.49 13.05 11.12
N LEU A 95 4.21 12.76 11.37
CA LEU A 95 3.34 12.10 10.41
C LEU A 95 3.25 12.88 9.11
N VAL A 96 3.09 14.20 9.15
CA VAL A 96 3.05 15.02 7.93
C VAL A 96 4.34 14.87 7.12
N ASN A 97 5.51 14.94 7.77
CA ASN A 97 6.80 14.79 7.10
C ASN A 97 6.97 13.38 6.50
N ASP A 98 6.52 12.34 7.19
CA ASP A 98 6.56 10.96 6.69
C ASP A 98 5.71 10.80 5.43
N LEU A 99 4.52 11.41 5.41
CA LEU A 99 3.62 11.37 4.26
C LEU A 99 4.14 12.19 3.07
N GLU A 100 4.77 13.34 3.32
CA GLU A 100 5.44 14.10 2.26
C GLU A 100 6.61 13.28 1.67
N SER A 101 7.40 12.63 2.53
CA SER A 101 8.54 11.80 2.11
C SER A 101 8.11 10.54 1.33
N ALA A 102 6.90 10.02 1.59
CA ALA A 102 6.32 8.89 0.86
C ALA A 102 5.97 9.19 -0.62
N LEU A 103 5.87 10.47 -1.00
CA LEU A 103 5.63 10.86 -2.39
C LEU A 103 6.92 10.78 -3.20
N PHE A 104 6.90 10.04 -4.32
CA PHE A 104 8.07 9.84 -5.18
C PHE A 104 8.61 11.16 -5.75
N ILE A 105 7.78 12.20 -5.84
CA ILE A 105 8.21 13.54 -6.27
C ILE A 105 9.29 14.11 -5.35
N ASN A 106 9.31 13.68 -4.08
CA ASN A 106 10.17 14.19 -3.02
C ASN A 106 11.43 13.34 -2.78
N TYR A 107 11.73 12.34 -3.62
CA TYR A 107 12.94 11.49 -3.50
C TYR A 107 14.27 12.21 -3.86
N GLU A 108 14.28 13.55 -3.90
CA GLU A 108 15.46 14.43 -4.00
C GLU A 108 16.55 14.07 -5.04
N ASP A 109 16.22 14.17 -6.34
CA ASP A 109 17.24 14.57 -7.32
C ASP A 109 16.65 15.60 -8.31
N PRO A 110 17.07 16.88 -8.26
CA PRO A 110 16.64 17.93 -9.18
C PRO A 110 16.88 17.59 -10.68
N ASN A 111 17.76 16.63 -10.97
CA ASN A 111 18.04 16.13 -12.33
C ASN A 111 17.21 14.91 -12.73
N SER A 112 16.34 14.42 -11.85
CA SER A 112 15.58 13.18 -12.00
C SER A 112 14.06 13.28 -12.25
N PRO A 113 13.39 14.42 -12.54
CA PRO A 113 11.94 14.45 -12.75
C PRO A 113 11.45 13.41 -13.78
N THR A 114 12.23 13.18 -14.83
CA THR A 114 11.93 12.16 -15.85
C THR A 114 12.09 10.73 -15.30
N LYS A 115 13.09 10.47 -14.44
CA LYS A 115 13.28 9.17 -13.77
C LYS A 115 12.14 8.89 -12.79
N ILE A 116 11.72 9.88 -11.99
CA ILE A 116 10.60 9.76 -11.06
C ILE A 116 9.30 9.48 -11.81
N LYS A 117 9.00 10.26 -12.87
CA LYS A 117 7.83 10.03 -13.72
C LYS A 117 7.85 8.64 -14.35
N TYR A 118 9.02 8.20 -14.81
CA TYR A 118 9.20 6.86 -15.35
C TYR A 118 8.93 5.78 -14.29
N PHE A 119 9.51 5.93 -13.10
CA PHE A 119 9.33 5.01 -11.98
C PHE A 119 7.87 4.93 -11.53
N SER A 120 7.22 6.07 -11.33
CA SER A 120 5.79 6.15 -10.98
C SER A 120 4.92 5.40 -12.00
N ARG A 121 5.22 5.54 -13.29
CA ARG A 121 4.55 4.79 -14.36
C ARG A 121 4.79 3.28 -14.27
N VAL A 122 6.02 2.85 -13.99
CA VAL A 122 6.37 1.44 -13.82
C VAL A 122 5.67 0.86 -12.59
N TYR A 123 5.78 1.52 -11.44
CA TYR A 123 5.13 1.10 -10.19
C TYR A 123 3.62 1.00 -10.35
N SER A 124 2.98 2.01 -10.96
CA SER A 124 1.55 1.98 -11.27
C SER A 124 1.15 0.82 -12.17
N LYS A 125 2.00 0.46 -13.16
CA LYS A 125 1.76 -0.71 -14.03
C LYS A 125 1.81 -2.00 -13.23
N LEU A 126 2.82 -2.18 -12.36
CA LEU A 126 2.97 -3.36 -11.52
C LEU A 126 1.77 -3.53 -10.57
N LYS A 127 1.37 -2.46 -9.87
CA LYS A 127 0.20 -2.46 -8.99
C LYS A 127 -1.09 -2.84 -9.73
N LYS A 128 -1.30 -2.28 -10.93
CA LYS A 128 -2.48 -2.60 -11.76
C LYS A 128 -2.54 -4.06 -12.16
N ILE A 129 -1.40 -4.69 -12.47
CA ILE A 129 -1.34 -6.13 -12.78
C ILE A 129 -1.89 -6.94 -11.60
N ILE A 130 -1.43 -6.65 -10.39
CA ILE A 130 -1.90 -7.34 -9.17
C ILE A 130 -3.38 -7.06 -8.88
N LYS A 131 -3.79 -5.79 -8.85
CA LYS A 131 -5.18 -5.41 -8.55
C LYS A 131 -6.18 -6.01 -9.54
N ASN A 132 -5.82 -6.12 -10.82
CA ASN A 132 -6.67 -6.77 -11.83
C ASN A 132 -6.78 -8.29 -11.66
N ASP A 133 -5.88 -8.89 -10.88
CA ASP A 133 -5.77 -10.32 -10.69
C ASP A 133 -6.38 -10.80 -9.37
N GLN A 134 -6.35 -9.93 -8.35
CA GLN A 134 -6.66 -10.22 -6.95
C GLN A 134 -8.05 -10.81 -6.70
N ASP A 135 -9.06 -10.39 -7.45
CA ASP A 135 -10.46 -10.85 -7.27
C ASP A 135 -10.79 -12.11 -8.09
N LYS A 136 -9.83 -12.65 -8.85
CA LYS A 136 -10.08 -13.80 -9.72
C LYS A 136 -9.92 -15.12 -8.97
N PRO A 137 -10.68 -16.17 -9.34
CA PRO A 137 -10.52 -17.49 -8.77
C PRO A 137 -9.08 -18.00 -8.89
N TRP A 138 -8.60 -18.70 -7.86
CA TRP A 138 -7.26 -19.28 -7.85
C TRP A 138 -7.00 -20.14 -9.10
N ASP A 139 -5.89 -19.87 -9.78
CA ASP A 139 -5.37 -20.67 -10.88
C ASP A 139 -3.84 -20.59 -10.87
N GLU A 140 -3.19 -21.71 -10.60
CA GLU A 140 -1.74 -21.76 -10.37
C GLU A 140 -0.93 -21.26 -11.58
N LYS A 141 -1.37 -21.62 -12.80
CA LYS A 141 -0.68 -21.24 -14.03
C LYS A 141 -0.73 -19.73 -14.23
N ARG A 142 -1.91 -19.12 -14.13
CA ARG A 142 -2.12 -17.66 -14.20
C ARG A 142 -1.30 -16.94 -13.14
N VAL A 143 -1.29 -17.41 -11.89
CA VAL A 143 -0.52 -16.77 -10.83
C VAL A 143 0.98 -16.80 -11.13
N LYS A 144 1.52 -17.93 -11.57
CA LYS A 144 2.93 -18.05 -12.00
C LYS A 144 3.24 -17.12 -13.18
N GLU A 145 2.33 -16.99 -14.14
CA GLU A 145 2.47 -16.05 -15.26
C GLU A 145 2.50 -14.59 -14.78
N ILE A 146 1.63 -14.20 -13.85
CA ILE A 146 1.61 -12.85 -13.27
C ILE A 146 2.89 -12.56 -12.50
N LEU A 147 3.35 -13.48 -11.65
CA LEU A 147 4.59 -13.32 -10.89
C LEU A 147 5.82 -13.22 -11.82
N ASN A 148 5.87 -14.03 -12.88
CA ASN A 148 6.89 -13.91 -13.93
C ASN A 148 6.87 -12.53 -14.60
N GLN A 149 5.68 -12.02 -14.95
CA GLN A 149 5.55 -10.69 -15.55
C GLN A 149 6.07 -9.59 -14.62
N ILE A 150 5.77 -9.67 -13.32
CA ILE A 150 6.26 -8.70 -12.32
C ILE A 150 7.79 -8.77 -12.23
N VAL A 151 8.39 -9.97 -12.15
CA VAL A 151 9.84 -10.13 -12.13
C VAL A 151 10.49 -9.53 -13.37
N ILE A 152 9.96 -9.82 -14.57
CA ILE A 152 10.50 -9.31 -15.83
C ILE A 152 10.42 -7.79 -15.88
N ILE A 153 9.22 -7.22 -15.66
CA ILE A 153 9.03 -5.77 -15.70
C ILE A 153 9.94 -5.09 -14.69
N SER A 154 10.03 -5.59 -13.46
CA SER A 154 10.85 -4.95 -12.43
C SER A 154 12.34 -5.04 -12.73
N SER A 155 12.80 -6.17 -13.30
CA SER A 155 14.21 -6.36 -13.68
C SER A 155 14.63 -5.49 -14.86
N GLU A 156 13.77 -5.36 -15.87
CA GLU A 156 14.00 -4.48 -17.03
C GLU A 156 13.97 -2.99 -16.65
N ASN A 157 13.33 -2.66 -15.54
CA ASN A 157 13.10 -1.28 -15.07
C ASN A 157 13.80 -1.02 -13.74
N LYS A 158 14.99 -1.61 -13.53
CA LYS A 158 15.72 -1.52 -12.28
C LYS A 158 15.89 -0.06 -11.84
N SER A 159 15.41 0.23 -10.63
CA SER A 159 15.47 1.54 -10.00
C SER A 159 15.82 1.37 -8.53
N GLU A 160 16.67 2.25 -8.01
CA GLU A 160 16.98 2.29 -6.56
C GLU A 160 15.76 2.66 -5.72
N TYR A 161 14.76 3.32 -6.32
CA TYR A 161 13.54 3.70 -5.64
C TYR A 161 12.71 2.51 -5.17
N PHE A 162 12.89 1.32 -5.74
CA PHE A 162 12.28 0.10 -5.19
C PHE A 162 12.77 -0.26 -3.79
N ASN A 163 13.93 0.25 -3.36
CA ASN A 163 14.46 0.04 -2.01
C ASN A 163 13.77 0.88 -0.95
N TYR A 164 13.00 1.90 -1.33
CA TYR A 164 12.40 2.87 -0.41
C TYR A 164 10.88 2.74 -0.28
N ILE A 165 10.26 1.81 -0.99
CA ILE A 165 8.80 1.69 -1.05
C ILE A 165 8.28 0.42 -0.38
N GLN A 166 7.19 0.53 0.35
CA GLN A 166 6.44 -0.59 0.88
C GLN A 166 5.50 -1.12 -0.20
N VAL A 167 5.87 -2.27 -0.79
CA VAL A 167 5.07 -2.94 -1.83
C VAL A 167 4.01 -3.86 -1.19
N TYR A 168 3.23 -3.32 -0.26
CA TYR A 168 2.31 -4.12 0.56
C TYR A 168 1.28 -4.89 -0.28
N TRP A 169 0.84 -4.34 -1.42
CA TRP A 169 -0.09 -5.02 -2.33
C TRP A 169 0.49 -6.33 -2.89
N LEU A 170 1.82 -6.44 -3.01
CA LEU A 170 2.47 -7.68 -3.41
C LEU A 170 2.48 -8.67 -2.24
N SER A 171 2.73 -8.20 -1.02
CA SER A 171 2.64 -9.01 0.21
C SER A 171 1.25 -9.61 0.39
N ILE A 172 0.20 -8.81 0.19
CA ILE A 172 -1.19 -9.24 0.22
C ILE A 172 -1.46 -10.33 -0.81
N TYR A 173 -1.02 -10.09 -2.06
CA TYR A 173 -1.20 -11.03 -3.16
C TYR A 173 -0.53 -12.39 -2.87
N PHE A 174 0.68 -12.39 -2.32
CA PHE A 174 1.35 -13.62 -1.87
C PHE A 174 0.57 -14.32 -0.75
N ASN A 175 0.10 -13.58 0.25
CA ASN A 175 -0.61 -14.17 1.39
C ASN A 175 -1.98 -14.72 1.02
N GLN A 176 -2.68 -14.12 0.06
CA GLN A 176 -3.93 -14.65 -0.48
C GLN A 176 -3.71 -16.03 -1.09
N TYR A 177 -2.66 -16.18 -1.89
CA TYR A 177 -2.44 -17.38 -2.70
C TYR A 177 -1.61 -18.47 -2.03
N ARG A 178 -0.80 -18.13 -1.02
CA ARG A 178 -0.13 -19.12 -0.17
C ARG A 178 -1.10 -20.12 0.45
N LYS A 179 -2.34 -19.71 0.70
CA LYS A 179 -3.39 -20.58 1.27
C LYS A 179 -3.88 -21.67 0.31
N PHE A 180 -3.68 -21.49 -1.00
CA PHE A 180 -4.23 -22.36 -2.04
C PHE A 180 -3.18 -23.13 -2.84
N SER A 181 -1.90 -22.71 -2.76
CA SER A 181 -0.82 -23.36 -3.51
C SER A 181 -0.36 -24.66 -2.86
N SER A 182 -0.33 -25.74 -3.64
CA SER A 182 0.32 -27.00 -3.26
C SER A 182 1.83 -27.01 -3.55
N ASP A 183 2.31 -26.09 -4.39
CA ASP A 183 3.72 -25.97 -4.80
C ASP A 183 4.42 -24.85 -4.04
N MET A 184 4.79 -25.14 -2.79
CA MET A 184 5.48 -24.19 -1.92
C MET A 184 6.89 -23.83 -2.44
N ASN A 185 7.54 -24.73 -3.18
CA ASN A 185 8.89 -24.49 -3.70
C ASN A 185 8.90 -23.38 -4.75
N SER A 186 7.93 -23.40 -5.68
CA SER A 186 7.82 -22.34 -6.68
C SER A 186 7.48 -20.99 -6.04
N ILE A 187 6.58 -20.97 -5.06
CA ILE A 187 6.20 -19.74 -4.35
C ILE A 187 7.43 -19.14 -3.63
N GLU A 188 8.23 -19.96 -2.96
CA GLU A 188 9.45 -19.52 -2.28
C GLU A 188 10.50 -18.98 -3.27
N LEU A 189 10.60 -19.57 -4.47
CA LEU A 189 11.48 -19.07 -5.52
C LEU A 189 11.08 -17.66 -5.98
N TYR A 190 9.78 -17.41 -6.19
CA TYR A 190 9.29 -16.07 -6.54
C TYR A 190 9.47 -15.08 -5.42
N LYS A 191 9.17 -15.49 -4.19
CA LYS A 191 9.38 -14.68 -3.00
C LYS A 191 10.82 -14.20 -2.92
N LYS A 192 11.80 -15.11 -3.00
CA LYS A 192 13.22 -14.76 -2.99
C LYS A 192 13.58 -13.75 -4.08
N LYS A 193 13.20 -14.03 -5.33
CA LYS A 193 13.50 -13.15 -6.47
C LYS A 193 12.90 -11.75 -6.29
N LEU A 194 11.69 -11.66 -5.77
CA LEU A 194 10.99 -10.39 -5.59
C LEU A 194 11.47 -9.66 -4.33
N SER A 195 11.87 -10.35 -3.27
CA SER A 195 12.52 -9.73 -2.11
C SER A 195 13.87 -9.11 -2.46
N ASP A 196 14.62 -9.70 -3.39
CA ASP A 196 15.87 -9.09 -3.90
C ASP A 196 15.61 -7.79 -4.68
N ILE A 197 14.43 -7.64 -5.29
CA ILE A 197 14.02 -6.46 -6.08
C ILE A 197 13.31 -5.41 -5.22
N PHE A 198 12.51 -5.87 -4.25
CA PHE A 198 11.69 -5.06 -3.36
C PHE A 198 12.05 -5.40 -1.90
N PRO A 199 13.17 -4.91 -1.37
CA PRO A 199 13.63 -5.28 -0.03
C PRO A 199 12.64 -4.93 1.09
N CYS A 200 11.84 -3.89 0.88
CA CYS A 200 10.81 -3.44 1.83
C CYS A 200 9.47 -4.16 1.66
N ALA A 201 9.30 -5.00 0.63
CA ALA A 201 8.16 -5.88 0.52
C ALA A 201 8.36 -7.05 1.48
N ARG A 202 7.63 -7.06 2.61
CA ARG A 202 7.61 -8.18 3.58
C ARG A 202 6.87 -9.40 3.00
N LEU A 203 7.40 -9.97 1.91
CA LEU A 203 6.89 -11.15 1.20
C LEU A 203 7.12 -12.44 2.00
#